data_AF-A0A1Q4Z323-F1
#
_entry.id   AF-A0A1Q4Z323-F1
#
_cell.length_a   1.000
_cell.length_b   1.000
_cell.length_c   1.000
_cell.angle_alpha   90.00
_cell.angle_beta   90.00
_cell.angle_gamma   90.00
#
_symmetry.space_group_name_H-M   'P 1'
#
loop_
_entity.id
_entity.type
_entity.pdbx_description
1 polymer ?
#
loop_
_entity_poly.entity_id
_entity_poly.type
_entity_poly.pdbx_seq_one_letter_code
_entity_poly.pdbx_strand_id
1 'polypeptide(L)'
;MEIDWRPPDAPMTGGSHRGDAVAGQGEGFGLLTGEVGQYIRTEGSTVDTEDNALVEVRWRGQSRTLFFQDGACFTPGPVPYTTVLATYTNNRAAALVTSYGAGRVAVVGPHPEATADWFEDPPLPFHDTHDLAWDFVGSVLAD
;
A
#
# COMPACT_ATOMS: atom_id res chain seq x y z
N MET A 1 4.23 -19.55 -26.20
CA MET A 1 3.07 -18.64 -26.10
C MET A 1 3.65 -17.32 -25.65
N GLU A 2 3.94 -16.46 -26.61
CA GLU A 2 4.55 -15.15 -26.41
C GLU A 2 3.42 -14.15 -26.60
N ILE A 3 3.14 -13.34 -25.58
CA ILE A 3 2.10 -12.31 -25.70
C ILE A 3 2.80 -10.97 -25.83
N ASP A 4 2.83 -10.49 -27.08
CA ASP A 4 3.25 -9.15 -27.48
C ASP A 4 2.15 -8.16 -27.05
N TRP A 5 2.52 -7.18 -26.23
CA TRP A 5 1.62 -6.19 -25.66
C TRP A 5 2.18 -4.78 -25.78
N ARG A 6 2.13 -4.18 -26.98
CA ARG A 6 2.26 -2.73 -27.14
C ARG A 6 0.91 -2.02 -26.97
N PRO A 7 0.78 -1.04 -26.06
CA PRO A 7 -0.26 -0.02 -26.14
C PRO A 7 0.16 1.10 -27.12
N PRO A 8 -0.81 1.77 -27.79
CA PRO A 8 -0.52 2.89 -28.68
C PRO A 8 -0.29 4.18 -27.87
N ASP A 9 0.86 4.81 -28.11
CA ASP A 9 1.15 6.23 -27.90
C ASP A 9 1.03 6.85 -26.49
N ALA A 10 1.74 6.29 -25.49
CA ALA A 10 2.03 7.01 -24.24
C ALA A 10 3.54 7.36 -24.14
N PRO A 11 3.95 8.63 -23.95
CA PRO A 11 5.35 8.99 -23.83
C PRO A 11 5.93 8.49 -22.50
N MET A 12 7.10 7.83 -22.60
CA MET A 12 7.87 7.32 -21.48
C MET A 12 8.56 8.46 -20.73
N THR A 13 8.25 8.65 -19.45
CA THR A 13 9.14 9.33 -18.50
C THR A 13 9.47 8.38 -17.36
N GLY A 14 10.74 7.98 -17.29
CA GLY A 14 11.24 6.98 -16.36
C GLY A 14 11.32 7.49 -14.93
N GLY A 15 10.70 6.75 -14.02
CA GLY A 15 10.99 6.70 -12.60
C GLY A 15 11.08 5.22 -12.20
N SER A 16 12.15 4.82 -11.52
CA SER A 16 12.32 3.44 -11.09
C SER A 16 11.45 3.20 -9.85
N HIS A 17 10.25 2.63 -10.03
CA HIS A 17 9.34 2.29 -8.94
C HIS A 17 9.61 0.85 -8.51
N ARG A 18 10.18 0.65 -7.32
CA ARG A 18 10.18 -0.68 -6.67
C ARG A 18 8.83 -0.80 -5.94
N GLY A 19 8.11 -1.91 -6.16
CA GLY A 19 6.97 -2.28 -5.33
C GLY A 19 5.59 -1.76 -5.77
N ASP A 20 5.18 -0.54 -5.38
CA ASP A 20 3.84 -0.45 -4.77
C ASP A 20 2.86 0.66 -5.25
N ALA A 21 2.99 1.18 -6.48
CA ALA A 21 2.00 2.14 -7.01
C ALA A 21 1.25 1.61 -8.24
N VAL A 22 0.75 0.38 -8.17
CA VAL A 22 0.09 -0.28 -9.31
C VAL A 22 -1.44 -0.09 -9.32
N ALA A 23 -2.05 0.47 -8.27
CA ALA A 23 -3.52 0.50 -8.11
C ALA A 23 -4.22 1.82 -8.47
N GLY A 24 -3.51 2.93 -8.68
CA GLY A 24 -4.11 4.25 -8.90
C GLY A 24 -4.67 4.48 -10.31
N GLN A 25 -5.51 5.51 -10.46
CA GLN A 25 -5.90 6.05 -11.77
C GLN A 25 -4.80 7.00 -12.28
N GLY A 26 -4.47 6.93 -13.57
CA GLY A 26 -3.44 7.76 -14.22
C GLY A 26 -2.20 6.96 -14.61
N GLU A 27 -1.41 6.51 -13.63
CA GLU A 27 -0.18 5.71 -13.84
C GLU A 27 -0.26 4.27 -13.29
N GLY A 28 -1.43 3.86 -12.75
CA GLY A 28 -1.71 2.49 -12.29
C GLY A 28 -2.82 1.79 -13.07
N PHE A 29 -3.20 0.58 -12.66
CA PHE A 29 -4.24 -0.24 -13.31
C PHE A 29 -5.69 0.28 -13.12
N GLY A 30 -5.89 1.44 -12.51
CA GLY A 30 -7.22 2.02 -12.31
C GLY A 30 -8.12 1.21 -11.37
N LEU A 31 -7.52 0.45 -10.45
CA LEU A 31 -8.24 -0.39 -9.48
C LEU A 31 -8.89 0.43 -8.36
N LEU A 32 -8.38 1.64 -8.11
CA LEU A 32 -8.93 2.59 -7.16
C LEU A 32 -9.38 3.84 -7.88
N THR A 33 -10.60 4.32 -7.65
CA THR A 33 -11.07 5.62 -8.17
C THR A 33 -10.49 6.82 -7.43
N GLY A 34 -9.76 6.57 -6.33
CA GLY A 34 -9.10 7.58 -5.52
C GLY A 34 -7.65 7.85 -5.93
N GLU A 35 -7.01 8.73 -5.17
CA GLU A 35 -5.60 9.06 -5.35
C GLU A 35 -4.71 8.02 -4.65
N VAL A 36 -3.61 7.68 -5.32
CA VAL A 36 -2.51 6.89 -4.77
C VAL A 36 -1.28 7.78 -4.81
N GLY A 37 -0.57 7.90 -3.69
CA GLY A 37 0.63 8.72 -3.60
C GLY A 37 1.70 8.04 -2.76
N GLN A 38 2.95 8.45 -2.95
CA GLN A 38 4.09 7.98 -2.16
C GLN A 38 3.98 8.53 -0.73
N TYR A 39 3.91 7.69 0.31
CA TYR A 39 3.68 8.16 1.69
C TYR A 39 4.77 9.14 2.14
N ILE A 40 6.03 8.86 1.79
CA ILE A 40 7.19 9.68 2.19
C ILE A 40 7.18 11.10 1.61
N ARG A 41 6.32 11.38 0.62
CA ARG A 41 6.14 12.71 0.03
C ARG A 41 4.97 13.47 0.61
N THR A 42 4.23 12.87 1.55
CA THR A 42 3.09 13.51 2.19
C THR A 42 3.52 14.40 3.35
N GLU A 43 2.81 15.52 3.52
CA GLU A 43 3.02 16.37 4.70
C GLU A 43 2.75 15.56 5.98
N GLY A 44 3.66 15.65 6.94
CA GLY A 44 3.58 14.94 8.22
C GLY A 44 3.89 13.44 8.15
N SER A 45 4.53 12.97 7.07
CA SER A 45 5.06 11.60 7.06
C SER A 45 6.08 11.39 8.18
N THR A 46 6.06 10.22 8.82
CA THR A 46 7.03 9.84 9.85
C THR A 46 8.29 9.19 9.29
N VAL A 47 8.28 8.91 7.98
CA VAL A 47 9.38 8.33 7.20
C VAL A 47 9.59 9.20 5.96
N ASP A 48 10.84 9.42 5.60
CA ASP A 48 11.28 10.28 4.48
C ASP A 48 12.28 9.60 3.54
N THR A 49 12.48 8.28 3.67
CA THR A 49 13.39 7.48 2.86
C THR A 49 12.66 6.38 2.08
N GLU A 50 13.21 6.06 0.90
CA GLU A 50 12.79 4.91 0.07
C GLU A 50 13.49 3.62 0.52
N ASP A 51 14.50 3.71 1.39
CA ASP A 51 15.20 2.56 1.98
C ASP A 51 14.32 1.85 3.02
N ASN A 52 14.77 0.67 3.47
CA ASN A 52 14.13 -0.09 4.54
C ASN A 52 13.99 0.74 5.82
N ALA A 53 12.77 0.84 6.31
CA ALA A 53 12.41 1.60 7.50
C ALA A 53 11.30 0.89 8.29
N LEU A 54 10.97 1.48 9.44
CA LEU A 54 9.79 1.12 10.22
C LEU A 54 8.79 2.27 10.17
N VAL A 55 7.51 1.94 10.01
CA VAL A 55 6.43 2.94 10.00
C VAL A 55 5.37 2.60 11.05
N GLU A 56 4.88 3.62 11.75
CA GLU A 56 3.73 3.49 12.65
C GLU A 56 2.43 3.74 11.88
N VAL A 57 1.45 2.84 12.10
CA VAL A 57 0.08 2.99 11.62
C VAL A 57 -0.91 2.72 12.76
N ARG A 58 -2.14 3.21 12.60
CA ARG A 58 -3.30 2.77 13.39
C ARG A 58 -4.05 1.71 12.61
N TRP A 59 -3.78 0.43 12.87
CA TRP A 59 -4.47 -0.69 12.27
C TRP A 59 -5.71 -1.04 13.10
N ARG A 60 -6.92 -0.89 12.52
CA ARG A 60 -8.20 -1.02 13.23
C ARG A 60 -8.24 -0.25 14.56
N GLY A 61 -7.63 0.94 14.56
CA GLY A 61 -7.54 1.81 15.74
C GLY A 61 -6.45 1.44 16.76
N GLN A 62 -5.73 0.33 16.59
CA GLN A 62 -4.58 -0.04 17.42
C GLN A 62 -3.28 0.45 16.78
N SER A 63 -2.38 1.06 17.57
CA SER A 63 -1.06 1.44 17.08
C SER A 63 -0.23 0.18 16.79
N ARG A 64 0.38 0.13 15.61
CA ARG A 64 1.19 -0.99 15.10
C ARG A 64 2.40 -0.43 14.36
N THR A 65 3.54 -1.08 14.51
CA THR A 65 4.76 -0.80 13.75
C THR A 65 4.96 -1.90 12.71
N LEU A 66 5.13 -1.52 11.45
CA LEU A 66 5.33 -2.44 10.33
C LEU A 66 6.64 -2.10 9.61
N PHE A 67 7.15 -3.10 8.90
CA PHE A 67 8.19 -2.87 7.90
C PHE A 67 7.67 -1.97 6.78
N PHE A 68 8.52 -1.09 6.28
CA PHE A 68 8.17 -0.12 5.25
C PHE A 68 9.35 0.07 4.30
N GLN A 69 9.09 -0.05 3.00
CA GLN A 69 10.04 0.29 1.95
C GLN A 69 9.26 1.06 0.89
N ASP A 70 9.31 2.39 0.97
CA ASP A 70 8.65 3.28 0.01
C ASP A 70 7.14 3.02 -0.25
N GLY A 71 6.41 2.63 0.78
CA GLY A 71 5.00 2.27 0.66
C GLY A 71 4.07 3.43 0.25
N ALA A 72 3.00 3.07 -0.46
CA ALA A 72 1.98 4.01 -0.89
C ALA A 72 1.02 4.43 0.24
N CYS A 73 0.39 5.59 0.05
CA CYS A 73 -0.76 6.04 0.81
C CYS A 73 -1.95 6.26 -0.13
N PHE A 74 -3.15 6.16 0.43
CA PHE A 74 -4.38 6.16 -0.36
C PHE A 74 -5.33 7.26 0.12
N THR A 75 -5.97 7.93 -0.83
CA THR A 75 -7.11 8.80 -0.59
C THR A 75 -8.29 8.24 -1.39
N PRO A 76 -9.13 7.37 -0.79
CA PRO A 76 -10.20 6.73 -1.54
C PRO A 76 -11.22 7.76 -2.04
N GLY A 77 -11.66 7.61 -3.29
CA GLY A 77 -12.80 8.34 -3.82
C GLY A 77 -14.12 7.88 -3.18
N PRO A 78 -15.26 8.53 -3.50
CA PRO A 78 -16.56 8.15 -2.98
C PRO A 78 -17.07 6.85 -3.62
N VAL A 79 -16.55 5.70 -3.18
CA VAL A 79 -16.96 4.37 -3.63
C VAL A 79 -17.72 3.65 -2.52
N PRO A 80 -18.89 3.04 -2.81
CA PRO A 80 -19.59 2.18 -1.88
C PRO A 80 -18.70 1.06 -1.31
N TYR A 81 -18.91 0.74 -0.03
CA TYR A 81 -18.22 -0.36 0.67
C TYR A 81 -16.69 -0.20 0.76
N THR A 82 -16.19 1.03 0.82
CA THR A 82 -14.80 1.28 1.19
C THR A 82 -14.61 1.17 2.70
N THR A 83 -13.69 0.31 3.13
CA THR A 83 -13.28 0.15 4.52
C THR A 83 -11.79 0.43 4.64
N VAL A 84 -11.43 1.47 5.39
CA VAL A 84 -10.03 1.75 5.75
C VAL A 84 -9.65 0.86 6.92
N LEU A 85 -8.68 -0.03 6.71
CA LEU A 85 -8.17 -0.96 7.71
C LEU A 85 -7.07 -0.32 8.55
N ALA A 86 -6.24 0.51 7.94
CA ALA A 86 -5.14 1.19 8.62
C ALA A 86 -4.95 2.62 8.13
N THR A 87 -4.52 3.50 9.03
CA THR A 87 -4.10 4.87 8.70
C THR A 87 -2.68 5.14 9.19
N TYR A 88 -1.92 5.91 8.43
CA TYR A 88 -0.70 6.54 8.91
C TYR A 88 -1.00 7.60 9.98
N THR A 89 0.02 8.04 10.70
CA THR A 89 -0.10 9.06 11.76
C THR A 89 -0.62 10.42 11.24
N ASN A 90 -0.39 10.74 9.97
CA ASN A 90 -0.94 11.92 9.28
C ASN A 90 -2.35 11.71 8.69
N ASN A 91 -3.04 10.64 9.10
CA ASN A 91 -4.41 10.28 8.71
C ASN A 91 -4.60 9.85 7.25
N ARG A 92 -3.53 9.72 6.45
CA ARG A 92 -3.63 9.06 5.13
C ARG A 92 -3.93 7.58 5.31
N ALA A 93 -4.72 6.97 4.42
CA ALA A 93 -4.97 5.54 4.51
C ALA A 93 -3.69 4.77 4.13
N ALA A 94 -3.34 3.81 4.98
CA ALA A 94 -2.20 2.90 4.81
C ALA A 94 -2.67 1.52 4.31
N ALA A 95 -3.92 1.14 4.60
CA ALA A 95 -4.53 -0.08 4.08
C ALA A 95 -6.04 0.12 3.93
N LEU A 96 -6.62 -0.35 2.82
CA LEU A 96 -8.06 -0.31 2.61
C LEU A 96 -8.55 -1.45 1.73
N VAL A 97 -9.83 -1.77 1.85
CA VAL A 97 -10.59 -2.63 0.94
C VAL A 97 -11.70 -1.78 0.33
N THR A 98 -11.94 -1.92 -0.97
CA THR A 98 -13.02 -1.21 -1.68
C THR A 98 -13.63 -2.08 -2.77
N SER A 99 -14.82 -1.70 -3.23
CA SER A 99 -15.51 -2.41 -4.31
C SER A 99 -14.86 -2.12 -5.66
N TYR A 100 -14.76 -3.14 -6.50
CA TYR A 100 -14.33 -3.01 -7.90
C TYR A 100 -15.11 -3.98 -8.79
N GLY A 101 -15.93 -3.44 -9.69
CA GLY A 101 -16.85 -4.24 -10.51
C GLY A 101 -17.80 -5.06 -9.63
N ALA A 102 -17.83 -6.38 -9.84
CA ALA A 102 -18.60 -7.33 -9.03
C ALA A 102 -17.83 -7.90 -7.82
N GLY A 103 -16.57 -7.47 -7.63
CA GLY A 103 -15.68 -7.95 -6.58
C GLY A 103 -15.16 -6.83 -5.69
N ARG A 104 -14.04 -7.13 -5.01
CA ARG A 104 -13.33 -6.22 -4.13
C ARG A 104 -11.85 -6.17 -4.51
N VAL A 105 -11.23 -5.05 -4.21
CA VAL A 105 -9.78 -4.85 -4.25
C VAL A 105 -9.36 -4.40 -2.87
N ALA A 106 -8.21 -4.87 -2.40
CA ALA A 106 -7.53 -4.24 -1.27
C ALA A 106 -6.10 -3.90 -1.60
N VAL A 107 -5.63 -2.86 -0.93
CA VAL A 107 -4.29 -2.31 -1.05
C VAL A 107 -3.74 -2.03 0.33
N VAL A 108 -2.43 -2.19 0.46
CA VAL A 108 -1.67 -1.92 1.68
C VAL A 108 -0.36 -1.27 1.27
N GLY A 109 0.05 -0.23 1.99
CA GLY A 109 1.28 0.51 1.76
C GLY A 109 2.49 -0.10 2.48
N PRO A 110 2.42 -0.34 3.80
CA PRO A 110 3.49 -1.06 4.52
C PRO A 110 3.46 -2.57 4.22
N HIS A 111 4.47 -3.31 4.69
CA HIS A 111 4.59 -4.75 4.45
C HIS A 111 4.26 -5.59 5.71
N PRO A 112 2.98 -5.89 6.01
CA PRO A 112 2.63 -6.80 7.10
C PRO A 112 3.07 -8.26 6.87
N GLU A 113 3.45 -8.60 5.64
CA GLU A 113 3.99 -9.90 5.22
C GLU A 113 5.48 -10.06 5.48
N ALA A 114 6.19 -8.96 5.82
CA ALA A 114 7.64 -8.96 5.95
C ALA A 114 8.11 -9.99 6.98
N THR A 115 8.98 -10.89 6.54
CA THR A 115 9.63 -11.90 7.37
C THR A 115 10.91 -11.34 7.99
N ALA A 116 11.47 -12.05 8.98
CA ALA A 116 12.60 -11.54 9.77
C ALA A 116 13.83 -11.14 8.95
N ASP A 117 14.06 -11.81 7.81
CA ASP A 117 15.17 -11.54 6.90
C ASP A 117 15.12 -10.15 6.25
N TRP A 118 13.93 -9.55 6.11
CA TRP A 118 13.80 -8.20 5.55
C TRP A 118 14.40 -7.13 6.46
N PHE A 119 14.53 -7.43 7.76
CA PHE A 119 15.04 -6.53 8.78
C PHE A 119 16.56 -6.65 8.97
N GLU A 120 17.27 -7.43 8.14
CA GLU A 120 18.69 -7.73 8.34
C GLU A 120 19.63 -6.69 7.72
N ASP A 121 19.21 -5.96 6.68
CA ASP A 121 20.05 -4.98 5.98
C ASP A 121 19.28 -3.72 5.54
N PRO A 122 19.47 -2.56 6.19
CA PRO A 122 20.18 -2.39 7.45
C PRO A 122 19.46 -3.12 8.59
N PRO A 123 20.15 -3.42 9.70
CA PRO A 123 19.54 -4.05 10.86
C PRO A 123 18.43 -3.17 11.46
N LEU A 124 17.19 -3.64 11.42
CA LEU A 124 16.01 -3.02 12.02
C LEU A 124 15.42 -3.91 13.13
N PRO A 125 14.78 -3.34 14.16
CA PRO A 125 14.02 -4.13 15.13
C PRO A 125 12.92 -4.96 14.44
N PHE A 126 12.99 -6.29 14.58
CA PHE A 126 11.96 -7.17 14.01
C PHE A 126 10.61 -6.98 14.71
N HIS A 127 9.56 -6.83 13.89
CA HIS A 127 8.18 -6.76 14.32
C HIS A 127 7.37 -7.84 13.60
N ASP A 128 6.95 -8.88 14.33
CA ASP A 128 6.03 -9.88 13.80
C ASP A 128 4.65 -9.24 13.60
N THR A 129 4.24 -9.12 12.34
CA THR A 129 2.99 -8.48 11.91
C THR A 129 2.14 -9.41 11.06
N HIS A 130 2.43 -10.71 11.11
CA HIS A 130 1.74 -11.71 10.30
C HIS A 130 0.24 -11.79 10.60
N ASP A 131 -0.18 -11.44 11.83
CA ASP A 131 -1.59 -11.28 12.20
C ASP A 131 -2.31 -10.19 11.39
N LEU A 132 -1.61 -9.11 11.04
CA LEU A 132 -2.12 -8.03 10.19
C LEU A 132 -2.25 -8.47 8.74
N ALA A 133 -1.31 -9.28 8.23
CA ALA A 133 -1.40 -9.86 6.90
C ALA A 133 -2.63 -10.78 6.79
N TRP A 134 -2.89 -11.60 7.82
CA TRP A 134 -4.10 -12.43 7.87
C TRP A 134 -5.38 -11.61 7.94
N ASP A 135 -5.42 -10.56 8.76
CA ASP A 135 -6.57 -9.66 8.83
C ASP A 135 -6.83 -8.93 7.49
N PHE A 136 -5.75 -8.50 6.82
CA PHE A 136 -5.82 -7.86 5.50
C PHE A 136 -6.44 -8.79 4.45
N VAL A 137 -5.88 -10.00 4.30
CA VAL A 137 -6.39 -11.01 3.35
C VAL A 137 -7.82 -11.42 3.71
N GLY A 138 -8.09 -11.65 5.00
CA GLY A 138 -9.42 -12.00 5.49
C GLY A 138 -10.47 -10.94 5.16
N SER A 139 -10.10 -9.66 5.19
CA SER A 139 -11.00 -8.55 4.87
C SER A 139 -11.40 -8.49 3.39
N VAL A 140 -10.57 -9.00 2.48
CA VAL A 140 -10.89 -9.09 1.05
C VAL A 140 -11.83 -10.25 0.75
N LEU A 141 -11.63 -11.36 1.47
CA LEU A 141 -12.35 -12.61 1.27
C LEU A 141 -13.67 -12.68 2.04
N ALA A 142 -13.90 -11.78 2.99
CA ALA A 142 -15.14 -11.72 3.75
C ALA A 142 -16.32 -11.25 2.88
N ASP A 143 -17.48 -11.89 3.05
CA ASP A 143 -18.74 -11.56 2.38
C ASP A 143 -19.37 -10.25 2.91
#